data_AF-A0A542QKH8-F1
#
_entry.id   AF-A0A542QKH8-F1
#
_cell.length_a   1.000
_cell.length_b   1.000
_cell.length_c   1.000
_cell.angle_alpha   90.00
_cell.angle_beta   90.00
_cell.angle_gamma   90.00
#
_symmetry.space_group_name_H-M   'P 1'
#
loop_
_entity.id
_entity.type
_entity.pdbx_description
1 polymer ?
#
loop_
_entity_poly.entity_id
_entity_poly.type
_entity_poly.pdbx_seq_one_letter_code
_entity_poly.pdbx_strand_id
1 'polypeptide(L)'
;MAAMSARLRGIARQTEEIVENGHYLAPDGRTVDIGRVLAVALAGTRMYGPEAVDVEPDTDRTTSFEVTAESSTRAAMRLTAADSARVGVLNFASARNPGGGYLNGAQAQEEALCRASALYATLLRAPEFYEHHRAERSPFYTDRVIHSPGVPLFRDDRGRLLDEPCTVGFLTSPAPNAGVITSRTPDQVHRIPAAVAARRQGARR
;
A
#
# COMPACT_ATOMS: atom_id res chain seq x y z
N MET A 1 -12.35 5.38 -21.61
CA MET A 1 -11.11 5.38 -20.77
C MET A 1 -10.70 6.78 -20.31
N ALA A 2 -10.67 7.81 -21.18
CA ALA A 2 -10.22 9.16 -20.82
C ALA A 2 -11.03 9.82 -19.67
N ALA A 3 -12.36 9.70 -19.67
CA ALA A 3 -13.21 10.26 -18.60
C ALA A 3 -12.95 9.61 -17.23
N MET A 4 -12.75 8.28 -17.19
CA MET A 4 -12.40 7.58 -15.96
C MET A 4 -11.03 8.04 -15.44
N SER A 5 -10.03 8.13 -16.31
CA SER A 5 -8.70 8.60 -15.95
C SER A 5 -8.72 10.05 -15.41
N ALA A 6 -9.51 10.93 -16.01
CA ALA A 6 -9.71 12.30 -15.51
C ALA A 6 -10.35 12.33 -14.11
N ARG A 7 -11.36 11.49 -13.88
CA ARG A 7 -11.99 11.34 -12.56
C ARG A 7 -10.98 10.85 -11.51
N LEU A 8 -10.18 9.83 -11.83
CA LEU A 8 -9.17 9.29 -10.91
C LEU A 8 -8.08 10.31 -10.58
N ARG A 9 -7.65 11.15 -11.54
CA ARG A 9 -6.75 12.28 -11.27
C ARG A 9 -7.37 13.33 -10.34
N GLY A 10 -8.67 13.60 -10.51
CA GLY A 10 -9.39 14.50 -9.61
C GLY A 10 -9.41 14.00 -8.16
N ILE A 11 -9.68 12.70 -7.97
CA ILE A 11 -9.64 12.06 -6.65
C ILE A 11 -8.23 12.09 -6.06
N ALA A 12 -7.20 11.82 -6.88
CA ALA A 12 -5.81 11.88 -6.45
C ALA A 12 -5.44 13.27 -5.95
N ARG A 13 -5.69 14.32 -6.74
CA ARG A 13 -5.43 15.70 -6.32
C ARG A 13 -6.18 16.06 -5.03
N GLN A 14 -7.47 15.74 -4.93
CA GLN A 14 -8.22 15.99 -3.69
C GLN A 14 -7.65 15.22 -2.50
N THR A 15 -7.09 14.04 -2.73
CA THR A 15 -6.47 13.25 -1.66
C THR A 15 -5.16 13.89 -1.17
N GLU A 16 -4.35 14.45 -2.07
CA GLU A 16 -3.17 15.24 -1.68
C GLU A 16 -3.57 16.50 -0.90
N GLU A 17 -4.60 17.22 -1.33
CA GLU A 17 -5.12 18.39 -0.60
C GLU A 17 -5.57 18.04 0.82
N ILE A 18 -6.22 16.89 1.01
CA ILE A 18 -6.65 16.40 2.33
C ILE A 18 -5.46 16.07 3.21
N VAL A 19 -4.44 15.41 2.64
CA VAL A 19 -3.22 15.04 3.36
C VAL A 19 -2.42 16.27 3.75
N GLU A 20 -2.30 17.27 2.86
CA GLU A 20 -1.64 18.54 3.11
C GLU A 20 -2.35 19.35 4.21
N ASN A 21 -3.68 19.42 4.16
CA ASN A 21 -4.48 20.14 5.15
C ASN A 21 -4.65 19.39 6.48
N GLY A 22 -4.41 18.07 6.49
CA GLY A 22 -4.64 17.20 7.65
C GLY A 22 -6.12 17.00 8.02
N HIS A 23 -7.05 17.37 7.15
CA HIS A 23 -8.49 17.23 7.39
C HIS A 23 -9.30 17.23 6.08
N TYR A 24 -10.57 16.85 6.15
CA TYR A 24 -11.52 16.95 5.04
C TYR A 24 -12.95 17.22 5.52
N LEU A 25 -13.84 17.63 4.61
CA LEU A 25 -15.28 17.71 4.88
C LEU A 25 -15.95 16.39 4.55
N ALA A 26 -16.57 15.77 5.55
CA ALA A 26 -17.41 14.59 5.37
C ALA A 26 -18.66 14.91 4.54
N PRO A 27 -19.32 13.89 3.95
CA PRO A 27 -20.59 14.06 3.25
C PRO A 27 -21.68 14.83 4.00
N ASP A 28 -21.70 14.75 5.34
CA ASP A 28 -22.63 15.48 6.20
C ASP A 28 -22.21 16.93 6.54
N GLY A 29 -21.07 17.38 6.01
CA GLY A 29 -20.52 18.73 6.18
C GLY A 29 -19.64 18.91 7.41
N ARG A 30 -19.46 17.89 8.26
CA ARG A 30 -18.52 17.97 9.40
C ARG A 30 -17.08 17.92 8.92
N THR A 31 -16.20 18.66 9.61
CA THR A 31 -14.76 18.54 9.42
C THR A 31 -14.24 17.30 10.15
N VAL A 32 -13.56 16.43 9.42
CA VAL A 32 -12.86 15.25 9.94
C VAL A 32 -11.36 15.53 9.97
N ASP A 33 -10.77 15.54 11.16
CA ASP A 33 -9.32 15.70 11.37
C ASP A 33 -8.61 14.35 11.24
N ILE A 34 -7.58 14.29 10.41
CA ILE A 34 -6.66 13.16 10.27
C ILE A 34 -5.21 13.54 10.61
N GLY A 35 -4.93 14.80 10.98
CA GLY A 35 -3.59 15.37 11.07
C GLY A 35 -2.73 14.66 12.12
N ARG A 36 -3.30 14.38 13.30
CA ARG A 36 -2.57 13.66 14.36
C ARG A 36 -2.20 12.24 13.94
N VAL A 37 -3.15 11.48 13.39
CA VAL A 37 -2.91 10.08 12.98
C VAL A 37 -1.98 10.01 11.77
N LEU A 38 -2.09 10.96 10.84
CA LEU A 38 -1.17 11.14 9.73
C LEU A 38 0.26 11.39 10.21
N ALA A 39 0.46 12.33 11.13
CA ALA A 39 1.79 12.64 11.66
C ALA A 39 2.45 11.40 12.31
N VAL A 40 1.69 10.62 13.07
CA VAL A 40 2.15 9.36 13.67
C VAL A 40 2.54 8.35 12.59
N ALA A 41 1.71 8.17 11.56
CA ALA A 41 2.00 7.25 10.46
C ALA A 41 3.28 7.64 9.70
N LEU A 42 3.45 8.93 9.39
CA LEU A 42 4.65 9.45 8.73
C LEU A 42 5.90 9.25 9.59
N ALA A 43 5.83 9.55 10.89
CA ALA A 43 6.94 9.39 11.81
C ALA A 43 7.29 7.91 12.09
N GLY A 44 6.30 7.02 12.00
CA GLY A 44 6.46 5.58 12.20
C GLY A 44 6.87 4.79 10.95
N THR A 45 6.87 5.41 9.77
CA THR A 45 7.20 4.72 8.51
C THR A 45 8.68 4.32 8.49
N ARG A 46 8.96 3.05 8.18
CA ARG A 46 10.33 2.50 8.12
C ARG A 46 10.50 1.57 6.91
N MET A 47 11.68 1.57 6.34
CA MET A 47 12.10 0.54 5.38
C MET A 47 12.81 -0.60 6.11
N TYR A 48 12.52 -1.83 5.71
CA TYR A 48 13.18 -3.06 6.13
C TYR A 48 13.80 -3.77 4.92
N GLY A 49 14.79 -4.63 5.18
CA GLY A 49 15.49 -5.41 4.17
C GLY A 49 16.69 -4.69 3.50
N PRO A 50 17.43 -5.41 2.64
CA PRO A 50 17.11 -6.74 2.09
C PRO A 50 17.39 -7.91 3.05
N GLU A 51 17.99 -7.64 4.21
CA GLU A 51 18.17 -8.63 5.27
C GLU A 51 16.82 -9.08 5.85
N ALA A 52 16.77 -10.32 6.35
CA ALA A 52 15.58 -10.83 7.01
C ALA A 52 15.29 -10.04 8.29
N VAL A 53 14.01 -9.88 8.61
CA VAL A 53 13.55 -9.28 9.86
C VAL A 53 13.32 -10.41 10.86
N ASP A 54 14.02 -10.44 11.99
CA ASP A 54 13.74 -11.49 12.98
C ASP A 54 12.30 -11.36 13.50
N VAL A 55 11.49 -12.40 13.31
CA VAL A 55 10.15 -12.49 13.89
C VAL A 55 9.96 -13.84 14.56
N GLU A 56 9.39 -13.80 15.76
CA GLU A 56 8.87 -14.99 16.42
C GLU A 56 7.45 -15.23 15.90
N PRO A 57 7.20 -16.37 15.23
CA PRO A 57 5.86 -16.67 14.75
C PRO A 57 4.91 -16.89 15.93
N ASP A 58 3.79 -16.20 15.90
CA ASP A 58 2.70 -16.47 16.84
C ASP A 58 2.11 -17.86 16.57
N THR A 59 2.19 -18.75 17.56
CA THR A 59 1.65 -20.12 17.49
C THR A 59 0.39 -20.31 18.33
N ASP A 60 -0.02 -19.29 19.07
CA ASP A 60 -1.07 -19.42 20.09
C ASP A 60 -2.45 -19.03 19.53
N ARG A 61 -2.48 -18.34 18.38
CA ARG A 61 -3.71 -17.94 17.70
C ARG A 61 -4.11 -18.88 16.56
N THR A 62 -5.36 -19.32 16.58
CA THR A 62 -5.97 -19.99 15.42
C THR A 62 -6.29 -18.96 14.34
N THR A 63 -5.67 -19.11 13.16
CA THR A 63 -5.93 -18.23 12.01
C THR A 63 -7.13 -18.72 11.21
N SER A 64 -8.07 -17.82 10.93
CA SER A 64 -9.13 -18.04 9.93
C SER A 64 -8.72 -17.46 8.58
N PHE A 65 -9.06 -18.17 7.50
CA PHE A 65 -8.81 -17.73 6.13
C PHE A 65 -10.13 -17.52 5.41
N GLU A 66 -10.27 -16.37 4.75
CA GLU A 66 -11.40 -16.05 3.88
C GLU A 66 -10.90 -15.54 2.52
N VAL A 67 -11.60 -15.95 1.46
CA VAL A 67 -11.35 -15.46 0.09
C VAL A 67 -12.62 -14.76 -0.37
N THR A 68 -12.52 -13.46 -0.63
CA THR A 68 -13.67 -12.63 -1.01
C THR A 68 -13.37 -11.90 -2.32
N ALA A 69 -14.43 -11.36 -2.95
CA ALA A 69 -14.31 -10.51 -4.15
C ALA A 69 -14.11 -9.02 -3.78
N GLU A 70 -13.75 -8.71 -2.53
CA GLU A 70 -13.59 -7.34 -2.06
C GLU A 70 -12.29 -6.72 -2.57
N SER A 71 -12.28 -5.39 -2.68
CA SER A 71 -11.02 -4.65 -2.76
C SER A 71 -10.26 -4.74 -1.42
N SER A 72 -8.96 -4.50 -1.44
CA SER A 72 -8.16 -4.40 -0.21
C SER A 72 -8.68 -3.31 0.72
N THR A 73 -9.12 -2.18 0.17
CA THR A 73 -9.71 -1.05 0.91
C THR A 73 -11.01 -1.46 1.62
N ARG A 74 -11.91 -2.16 0.92
CA ARG A 74 -13.19 -2.61 1.48
C ARG A 74 -13.01 -3.69 2.54
N ALA A 75 -12.16 -4.68 2.29
CA ALA A 75 -11.83 -5.71 3.28
C ALA A 75 -11.22 -5.07 4.54
N ALA A 76 -10.31 -4.10 4.36
CA ALA A 76 -9.71 -3.40 5.49
C ALA A 76 -10.75 -2.65 6.33
N MET A 77 -11.64 -1.88 5.69
CA MET A 77 -12.75 -1.20 6.39
C MET A 77 -13.66 -2.18 7.15
N ARG A 78 -14.06 -3.29 6.51
CA ARG A 78 -14.89 -4.33 7.15
C ARG A 78 -14.21 -4.90 8.38
N LEU A 79 -12.92 -5.26 8.28
CA LEU A 79 -12.16 -5.83 9.39
C LEU A 79 -11.93 -4.82 10.51
N THR A 80 -11.64 -3.56 10.20
CA THR A 80 -11.49 -2.50 11.23
C THR A 80 -12.80 -2.18 11.95
N ALA A 81 -13.95 -2.41 11.31
CA ALA A 81 -15.26 -2.19 11.92
C ALA A 81 -15.72 -3.40 12.78
N ALA A 82 -15.20 -4.60 12.50
CA ALA A 82 -15.59 -5.82 13.18
C ALA A 82 -14.89 -6.00 14.53
N ASP A 83 -13.63 -5.55 14.66
CA ASP A 83 -12.84 -5.65 15.89
C ASP A 83 -11.82 -4.49 15.98
N SER A 84 -11.40 -4.20 17.20
CA SER A 84 -10.31 -3.29 17.59
C SER A 84 -8.90 -3.79 17.20
N ALA A 85 -8.78 -5.00 16.65
CA ALA A 85 -7.51 -5.56 16.21
C ALA A 85 -6.88 -4.71 15.08
N ARG A 86 -5.55 -4.62 15.08
CA ARG A 86 -4.82 -3.89 14.03
C ARG A 86 -4.90 -4.64 12.71
N VAL A 87 -5.40 -3.98 11.68
CA VAL A 87 -5.46 -4.51 10.32
C VAL A 87 -4.19 -4.13 9.56
N GLY A 88 -3.57 -5.12 8.91
CA GLY A 88 -2.46 -4.94 7.98
C GLY A 88 -2.89 -5.23 6.54
N VAL A 89 -2.45 -4.41 5.59
CA VAL A 89 -2.76 -4.53 4.16
C VAL A 89 -1.46 -4.61 3.36
N LEU A 90 -1.34 -5.61 2.49
CA LEU A 90 -0.24 -5.71 1.54
C LEU A 90 -0.52 -4.80 0.32
N ASN A 91 0.33 -3.80 0.09
CA ASN A 91 0.35 -2.98 -1.11
C ASN A 91 1.19 -3.68 -2.20
N PHE A 92 0.59 -3.95 -3.36
CA PHE A 92 1.20 -4.56 -4.54
C PHE A 92 2.03 -3.51 -5.28
N ALA A 93 3.17 -3.20 -4.69
CA ALA A 93 3.89 -1.97 -4.96
C ALA A 93 4.57 -1.94 -6.34
N SER A 94 4.54 -0.77 -6.94
CA SER A 94 5.51 -0.33 -7.92
C SER A 94 6.89 -0.22 -7.26
N ALA A 95 7.88 -0.92 -7.81
CA ALA A 95 9.25 -0.84 -7.31
C ALA A 95 9.89 0.55 -7.54
N ARG A 96 9.43 1.33 -8.52
CA ARG A 96 10.18 2.50 -9.03
C ARG A 96 9.50 3.84 -8.79
N ASN A 97 8.19 3.83 -8.60
CA ASN A 97 7.37 5.03 -8.47
C ASN A 97 6.47 4.86 -7.24
N PRO A 98 6.59 5.72 -6.21
CA PRO A 98 5.69 5.68 -5.07
C PRO A 98 4.24 5.89 -5.53
N GLY A 99 3.35 4.99 -5.12
CA GLY A 99 1.95 5.02 -5.54
C GLY A 99 1.73 4.67 -7.02
N GLY A 100 2.73 4.11 -7.71
CA GLY A 100 2.60 3.72 -9.11
C GLY A 100 2.24 4.89 -10.02
N GLY A 101 1.14 4.74 -10.77
CA GLY A 101 0.60 5.78 -11.66
C GLY A 101 -0.53 6.60 -11.05
N TYR A 102 -0.67 6.61 -9.72
CA TYR A 102 -1.80 7.19 -8.98
C TYR A 102 -2.17 8.62 -9.41
N LEU A 103 -1.18 9.52 -9.43
CA LEU A 103 -1.37 10.93 -9.82
C LEU A 103 -1.77 11.11 -11.29
N ASN A 104 -1.45 10.13 -12.14
CA ASN A 104 -1.77 10.14 -13.57
C ASN A 104 -3.16 9.52 -13.87
N GLY A 105 -3.85 9.03 -12.85
CA GLY A 105 -5.15 8.37 -12.98
C GLY A 105 -5.04 6.94 -13.47
N ALA A 106 -3.93 6.25 -13.16
CA ALA A 106 -3.83 4.81 -13.35
C ALA A 106 -4.71 4.05 -12.34
N GLN A 107 -5.06 2.83 -12.70
CA GLN A 107 -5.96 1.97 -11.95
C GLN A 107 -5.32 0.59 -11.78
N ALA A 108 -4.68 0.39 -10.63
CA ALA A 108 -4.43 -0.91 -10.03
C ALA A 108 -4.64 -0.80 -8.51
N GLN A 109 -4.23 -1.84 -7.78
CA GLN A 109 -4.46 -1.91 -6.33
C GLN A 109 -3.69 -0.82 -5.58
N GLU A 110 -2.40 -0.62 -5.87
CA GLU A 110 -1.59 0.45 -5.25
C GLU A 110 -2.21 1.84 -5.45
N GLU A 111 -2.64 2.17 -6.67
CA GLU A 111 -3.25 3.47 -6.93
C GLU A 111 -4.60 3.64 -6.23
N ALA A 112 -5.37 2.56 -6.06
CA ALA A 112 -6.62 2.59 -5.31
C ALA A 112 -6.36 2.82 -3.82
N LEU A 113 -5.34 2.17 -3.23
CA LEU A 113 -4.91 2.41 -1.86
C LEU A 113 -4.44 3.86 -1.66
N CYS A 114 -3.65 4.39 -2.59
CA CYS A 114 -3.19 5.78 -2.54
C CYS A 114 -4.32 6.80 -2.68
N ARG A 115 -5.37 6.52 -3.48
CA ARG A 115 -6.57 7.37 -3.54
C ARG A 115 -7.41 7.30 -2.27
N ALA A 116 -7.39 6.17 -1.56
CA ALA A 116 -8.28 5.94 -0.43
C ALA A 116 -7.69 6.34 0.94
N SER A 117 -6.38 6.64 1.00
CA SER A 117 -5.65 6.80 2.24
C SER A 117 -4.47 7.77 2.09
N ALA A 118 -3.77 8.03 3.19
CA ALA A 118 -2.51 8.78 3.16
C ALA A 118 -1.28 7.93 2.80
N LEU A 119 -1.47 6.74 2.21
CA LEU A 119 -0.36 5.81 1.89
C LEU A 119 0.73 6.51 1.08
N TYR A 120 0.38 7.26 0.04
CA TYR A 120 1.34 7.95 -0.82
C TYR A 120 2.32 8.82 -0.02
N ALA A 121 1.84 9.61 0.94
CA ALA A 121 2.70 10.45 1.78
C ALA A 121 3.67 9.63 2.64
N THR A 122 3.27 8.44 3.10
CA THR A 122 4.18 7.53 3.81
C THR A 122 5.22 6.93 2.87
N LEU A 123 4.87 6.58 1.63
CA LEU A 123 5.80 6.05 0.64
C LEU A 123 6.94 7.04 0.34
N LEU A 124 6.62 8.34 0.29
CA LEU A 124 7.60 9.41 0.10
C LEU A 124 8.64 9.50 1.24
N ARG A 125 8.41 8.86 2.39
CA ARG A 125 9.36 8.81 3.51
C ARG A 125 10.48 7.79 3.33
N ALA A 126 10.43 6.95 2.30
CA ALA A 126 11.45 5.94 1.99
C ALA A 126 11.96 6.10 0.55
N PRO A 127 12.56 7.26 0.17
CA PRO A 127 13.10 7.47 -1.17
C PRO A 127 14.13 6.41 -1.59
N GLU A 128 14.92 5.91 -0.63
CA GLU A 128 15.99 4.93 -0.84
C GLU A 128 15.49 3.60 -1.39
N PHE A 129 14.24 3.20 -1.07
CA PHE A 129 13.59 2.03 -1.66
C PHE A 129 13.52 2.19 -3.18
N TYR A 130 12.97 3.32 -3.64
CA TYR A 130 12.72 3.56 -5.06
C TYR A 130 14.00 3.91 -5.82
N GLU A 131 14.93 4.63 -5.20
CA GLU A 131 16.24 4.94 -5.76
C GLU A 131 17.01 3.67 -6.10
N HIS A 132 17.03 2.71 -5.17
CA HIS A 132 17.66 1.41 -5.37
C HIS A 132 17.07 0.67 -6.58
N HIS A 133 15.75 0.54 -6.71
CA HIS A 133 15.12 -0.15 -7.86
C HIS A 133 15.15 0.64 -9.19
N ARG A 134 15.43 1.94 -9.15
CA ARG A 134 15.73 2.75 -10.34
C ARG A 134 17.16 2.51 -10.82
N ALA A 135 18.11 2.39 -9.89
CA ALA A 135 19.51 2.07 -10.19
C ALA A 135 19.67 0.60 -10.63
N GLU A 136 19.08 -0.34 -9.89
CA GLU A 136 19.12 -1.77 -10.20
C GLU A 136 17.93 -2.17 -11.09
N ARG A 137 18.22 -2.44 -12.36
CA ARG A 137 17.17 -2.71 -13.37
C ARG A 137 16.69 -4.17 -13.41
N SER A 138 17.00 -4.97 -12.40
CA SER A 138 16.51 -6.34 -12.28
C SER A 138 14.97 -6.38 -12.21
N PRO A 139 14.29 -7.20 -13.03
CA PRO A 139 12.83 -7.34 -12.96
C PRO A 139 12.38 -8.23 -11.79
N PHE A 140 13.30 -8.83 -11.03
CA PHE A 140 12.99 -9.54 -9.78
C PHE A 140 12.83 -8.59 -8.58
N TYR A 141 13.35 -7.36 -8.71
CA TYR A 141 13.47 -6.39 -7.62
C TYR A 141 14.14 -7.02 -6.37
N THR A 142 13.94 -6.42 -5.19
CA THR A 142 14.57 -6.89 -3.94
C THR A 142 13.58 -7.02 -2.80
N ASP A 143 13.93 -7.80 -1.78
CA ASP A 143 13.09 -8.11 -0.61
C ASP A 143 12.91 -6.93 0.36
N ARG A 144 13.21 -5.70 -0.09
CA ARG A 144 12.94 -4.48 0.66
C ARG A 144 11.43 -4.30 0.84
N VAL A 145 11.02 -3.86 2.02
CA VAL A 145 9.63 -3.58 2.37
C VAL A 145 9.53 -2.24 3.07
N ILE A 146 8.57 -1.40 2.68
CA ILE A 146 8.21 -0.22 3.47
C ILE A 146 7.04 -0.59 4.37
N HIS A 147 7.20 -0.43 5.68
CA HIS A 147 6.14 -0.56 6.66
C HIS A 147 5.62 0.83 7.04
N SER A 148 4.35 1.06 6.77
CA SER A 148 3.64 2.30 7.11
C SER A 148 2.57 2.00 8.16
N PRO A 149 2.81 2.23 9.46
CA PRO A 149 1.86 1.88 10.51
C PRO A 149 0.73 2.91 10.62
N GLY A 150 -0.51 2.45 10.84
CA GLY A 150 -1.63 3.31 11.25
C GLY A 150 -1.99 4.42 10.26
N VAL A 151 -1.87 4.16 8.96
CA VAL A 151 -2.19 5.12 7.89
C VAL A 151 -3.70 5.38 7.88
N PRO A 152 -4.15 6.64 7.88
CA PRO A 152 -5.57 6.97 7.82
C PRO A 152 -6.14 6.60 6.45
N LEU A 153 -7.24 5.85 6.47
CA LEU A 153 -8.06 5.46 5.33
C LEU A 153 -9.39 6.21 5.44
N PHE A 154 -9.67 7.03 4.44
CA PHE A 154 -10.74 8.04 4.47
C PHE A 154 -11.59 8.07 3.21
N ARG A 155 -11.42 7.13 2.26
CA ARG A 155 -12.37 6.94 1.16
C ARG A 155 -12.75 5.49 0.91
N ASP A 156 -13.94 5.30 0.35
CA ASP A 156 -14.39 4.03 -0.20
C ASP A 156 -13.93 3.77 -1.64
N ASP A 157 -14.22 2.57 -2.16
CA ASP A 157 -13.89 2.18 -3.55
C ASP A 157 -14.57 3.05 -4.62
N ARG A 158 -15.64 3.75 -4.25
CA ARG A 158 -16.33 4.69 -5.12
C ARG A 158 -15.69 6.08 -5.06
N GLY A 159 -14.68 6.29 -4.23
CA GLY A 159 -13.98 7.57 -4.04
C GLY A 159 -14.72 8.55 -3.13
N ARG A 160 -15.78 8.10 -2.44
CA ARG A 160 -16.52 8.93 -1.47
C ARG A 160 -15.74 9.02 -0.17
N LEU A 161 -15.71 10.21 0.41
CA LEU A 161 -15.12 10.43 1.74
C LEU A 161 -15.97 9.73 2.79
N LEU A 162 -15.31 9.17 3.80
CA LEU A 162 -15.96 8.48 4.92
C LEU A 162 -16.37 9.49 5.99
N ASP A 163 -17.49 9.28 6.66
CA ASP A 163 -17.85 10.10 7.84
C ASP A 163 -16.91 9.81 9.01
N GLU A 164 -16.46 8.57 9.14
CA GLU A 164 -15.53 8.09 10.16
C GLU A 164 -14.36 7.36 9.49
N PRO A 165 -13.14 7.94 9.47
CA PRO A 165 -11.98 7.28 8.91
C PRO A 165 -11.47 6.20 9.86
N CYS A 166 -10.87 5.15 9.30
CA CYS A 166 -10.16 4.14 10.08
C CYS A 166 -8.66 4.23 9.84
N THR A 167 -7.86 3.49 10.61
CA THR A 167 -6.41 3.41 10.40
C THR A 167 -5.99 1.98 10.13
N VAL A 168 -5.05 1.80 9.20
CA VAL A 168 -4.55 0.47 8.79
C VAL A 168 -3.04 0.52 8.62
N GLY A 169 -2.36 -0.59 8.90
CA GLY A 169 -0.95 -0.74 8.55
C GLY A 169 -0.79 -1.15 7.09
N PHE A 170 0.20 -0.62 6.39
CA PHE A 170 0.58 -1.08 5.06
C PHE A 170 1.96 -1.73 5.05
N LEU A 171 2.07 -2.86 4.36
CA LEU A 171 3.34 -3.43 3.93
C LEU A 171 3.46 -3.22 2.41
N THR A 172 4.43 -2.44 1.98
CA THR A 172 4.68 -2.13 0.57
C THR A 172 5.86 -2.96 0.09
N SER A 173 5.57 -3.93 -0.78
CA SER A 173 6.58 -4.85 -1.31
C SER A 173 6.36 -5.10 -2.81
N PRO A 174 7.38 -4.98 -3.66
CA PRO A 174 7.23 -5.13 -5.10
C PRO A 174 7.39 -6.61 -5.48
N ALA A 175 6.36 -7.19 -6.10
CA ALA A 175 6.45 -8.53 -6.68
C ALA A 175 7.38 -8.54 -7.92
N PRO A 176 8.06 -9.67 -8.22
CA PRO A 176 8.78 -9.83 -9.48
C PRO A 176 7.89 -9.50 -10.69
N ASN A 177 8.41 -8.73 -11.63
CA ASN A 177 7.69 -8.37 -12.85
C ASN A 177 7.71 -9.54 -13.84
N ALA A 178 6.79 -10.49 -13.65
CA ALA A 178 6.68 -11.69 -14.46
C ALA A 178 6.56 -11.38 -15.96
N GLY A 179 5.83 -10.34 -16.35
CA GLY A 179 5.69 -9.95 -17.77
C GLY A 179 7.03 -9.53 -18.40
N VAL A 180 7.84 -8.76 -17.65
CA VAL A 180 9.19 -8.38 -18.11
C VAL A 180 10.14 -9.57 -18.11
N ILE A 181 10.06 -10.46 -17.11
CA ILE A 181 10.88 -11.67 -17.05
C ILE A 181 10.58 -12.58 -18.23
N THR A 182 9.31 -12.93 -18.47
CA THR A 182 8.90 -13.78 -19.58
C THR A 182 9.32 -13.21 -20.94
N SER A 183 9.26 -11.88 -21.11
CA SER A 183 9.58 -11.24 -22.39
C SER A 183 11.08 -10.99 -22.62
N ARG A 184 11.88 -10.74 -21.58
CA ARG A 184 13.29 -10.34 -21.73
C ARG A 184 14.29 -11.37 -21.24
N THR A 185 13.92 -12.20 -20.27
CA THR A 185 14.77 -13.24 -19.68
C THR A 185 13.95 -14.52 -19.44
N PRO A 186 13.39 -15.13 -20.52
CA PRO A 186 12.51 -16.30 -20.42
C PRO A 186 13.17 -17.50 -19.73
N ASP A 187 14.48 -17.63 -19.85
CA ASP A 187 15.30 -18.63 -19.15
C ASP A 187 15.21 -18.52 -17.62
N GLN A 188 14.87 -17.33 -17.10
CA GLN A 188 14.78 -17.06 -15.66
C GLN A 188 13.37 -17.21 -15.08
N VAL A 189 12.35 -17.50 -15.88
CA VAL A 189 10.94 -17.63 -15.42
C VAL A 189 10.79 -18.63 -14.27
N HIS A 190 11.56 -19.73 -14.31
CA HIS A 190 11.56 -20.75 -13.25
C HIS A 190 11.97 -20.23 -11.86
N ARG A 191 12.62 -19.06 -11.79
CA ARG A 191 13.06 -18.42 -10.53
C ARG A 191 11.96 -17.60 -9.86
N ILE A 192 10.86 -17.28 -10.56
CA ILE A 192 9.79 -16.44 -10.02
C ILE A 192 9.18 -17.02 -8.73
N PRO A 193 8.82 -18.32 -8.65
CA PRO A 193 8.24 -18.88 -7.42
C PRO A 193 9.18 -18.77 -6.22
N ALA A 194 10.49 -19.00 -6.43
CA ALA A 194 11.49 -18.89 -5.39
C ALA A 194 11.67 -17.44 -4.91
N ALA A 195 11.68 -16.47 -5.82
CA ALA A 195 11.74 -15.06 -5.47
C ALA A 195 10.50 -14.60 -4.68
N VAL A 196 9.30 -15.07 -5.05
CA VAL A 196 8.08 -14.80 -4.29
C VAL A 196 8.10 -15.46 -2.91
N ALA A 197 8.60 -16.70 -2.80
CA ALA A 197 8.70 -17.40 -1.54
C ALA A 197 9.67 -16.71 -0.56
N ALA A 198 10.86 -16.30 -1.04
CA ALA A 198 11.82 -15.55 -0.24
C ALA A 198 11.21 -14.25 0.30
N ARG A 199 10.47 -13.51 -0.54
CA ARG A 199 9.86 -12.24 -0.17
C ARG A 199 8.71 -12.38 0.84
N ARG A 200 7.94 -13.48 0.77
CA ARG A 200 6.96 -13.84 1.82
C ARG A 200 7.63 -14.17 3.15
N GLN A 201 8.84 -14.73 3.08
CA GLN A 201 9.63 -15.18 4.22
C GLN A 201 10.69 -14.15 4.64
N GLY A 202 10.48 -12.85 4.46
CA GLY A 202 11.38 -11.79 4.97
C GLY A 202 11.53 -11.76 6.51
N ALA A 203 11.35 -12.91 7.16
CA ALA A 203 11.05 -13.11 8.55
C ALA A 203 11.50 -14.47 9.13
N ARG A 204 12.35 -15.25 8.45
CA ARG A 204 12.83 -16.54 8.98
C ARG A 204 14.26 -16.84 8.55
N ARG A 205 15.22 -16.58 9.43
CA ARG A 205 16.38 -17.45 9.60
C ARG A 205 16.62 -17.66 11.08
#